data_AF-A0A7K0TNA9-F1
#
_entry.id   AF-A0A7K0TNA9-F1
#
_cell.length_a   1.000
_cell.length_b   1.000
_cell.length_c   1.000
_cell.angle_alpha   90.00
_cell.angle_beta   90.00
_cell.angle_gamma   90.00
#
_symmetry.space_group_name_H-M   'P 1'
#
loop_
_entity.id
_entity.type
_entity.pdbx_description
1 polymer ?
#
loop_
_entity_poly.entity_id
_entity_poly.type
_entity_poly.pdbx_seq_one_letter_code
_entity_poly.pdbx_strand_id
1 'polypeptide(L)'
;DIRETFGRMAMNDVETVALIAGGHTFGKAHGAADPDKYVGPEPEGAPLQEQGLGWKNSFGTGSGADTISSGLEGAWTPTPTKWDNSYFETLFGYEWVKTTSPAGATQWIPTDAAAGSAVPDAHDPAKKHAPVMFTTDIALRMDPIYEPISRRFLENPAELADAFARAWFKLTHRDMGPIQRYLGPLVPTEELIWQDRIPQLTHELLSKEDVANIKAKVLASGLSISQLVSTAWASAATYRGTDKRGGANGARIRLEPQKGWEVNNPDELAQVLKTLEAIQQEFNAEQGSGAKRLYLAGLIVIAGCAAVEQAAKKAGVNIEIPFIPGFSDASQEQTDVESFAVLEPTYDGFRNYLGKGQKIPAEKLLVDRANLLTLSAPEMTVLVGGMRVLNANYKQSQLGVLTKTPESLTNDFFVNLLDMETTWEPTSKDEETFEGRDRKTGELKWTGSRVDLVFGSNSQLRALSEVYASADAKEKFVQDFAAAWSKVMHLGRFDLA
;
A
#
# COMPACT_ATOMS: atom_id res chain seq x y z
N ASP A 1 -11.25 17.79 -10.17
CA ASP A 1 -11.12 16.43 -10.71
C ASP A 1 -9.68 16.07 -11.03
N ILE A 2 -9.06 16.61 -12.11
CA ILE A 2 -7.68 16.26 -12.51
C ILE A 2 -6.71 16.26 -11.32
N ARG A 3 -6.61 17.38 -10.59
CA ARG A 3 -5.75 17.52 -9.41
C ARG A 3 -5.99 16.46 -8.34
N GLU A 4 -7.26 16.19 -8.05
CA GLU A 4 -7.65 15.26 -6.99
C GLU A 4 -7.33 13.82 -7.38
N THR A 5 -7.66 13.42 -8.61
CA THR A 5 -7.42 12.06 -9.08
C THR A 5 -5.92 11.78 -9.25
N PHE A 6 -5.16 12.70 -9.83
CA PHE A 6 -3.71 12.58 -9.93
C PHE A 6 -3.03 12.61 -8.57
N GLY A 7 -3.50 13.47 -7.65
CA GLY A 7 -3.02 13.48 -6.26
C GLY A 7 -3.24 12.14 -5.55
N ARG A 8 -4.40 11.50 -5.74
CA ARG A 8 -4.68 10.13 -5.24
C ARG A 8 -3.83 9.05 -5.93
N MET A 9 -3.28 9.35 -7.10
CA MET A 9 -2.35 8.52 -7.84
C MET A 9 -0.87 8.91 -7.58
N ALA A 10 -0.61 9.67 -6.51
CA ALA A 10 0.73 10.11 -6.11
C ALA A 10 1.45 11.01 -7.13
N MET A 11 0.70 11.77 -7.94
CA MET A 11 1.23 12.77 -8.85
C MET A 11 0.87 14.18 -8.36
N ASN A 12 1.87 15.03 -8.19
CA ASN A 12 1.66 16.44 -7.89
C ASN A 12 1.27 17.24 -9.15
N ASP A 13 1.05 18.55 -9.01
CA ASP A 13 0.59 19.39 -10.11
C ASP A 13 1.60 19.49 -11.27
N VAL A 14 2.91 19.52 -10.98
CA VAL A 14 3.95 19.57 -12.02
C VAL A 14 4.00 18.25 -12.80
N GLU A 15 3.98 17.12 -12.09
CA GLU A 15 3.96 15.78 -12.68
C GLU A 15 2.68 15.58 -13.52
N THR A 16 1.54 16.09 -13.04
CA THR A 16 0.26 16.01 -13.73
C THR A 16 0.26 16.77 -15.05
N VAL A 17 0.71 18.03 -15.05
CA VAL A 17 0.82 18.83 -16.28
C VAL A 17 1.79 18.17 -17.25
N ALA A 18 2.94 17.71 -16.76
CA ALA A 18 3.96 17.06 -17.59
C ALA A 18 3.43 15.76 -18.23
N LEU A 19 2.71 14.91 -17.48
CA LEU A 19 2.14 13.66 -17.98
C LEU A 19 1.06 13.89 -19.03
N ILE A 20 0.13 14.82 -18.79
CA ILE A 20 -0.96 15.09 -19.73
C ILE A 20 -0.40 15.70 -21.01
N ALA A 21 0.38 16.78 -20.88
CA ALA A 21 0.97 17.45 -22.05
C ALA A 21 1.92 16.54 -22.82
N GLY A 22 2.83 15.85 -22.12
CA GLY A 22 3.78 14.95 -22.77
C GLY A 22 3.13 13.74 -23.43
N GLY A 23 2.04 13.21 -22.85
CA GLY A 23 1.24 12.16 -23.47
C GLY A 23 0.49 12.64 -24.72
N HIS A 24 -0.21 13.77 -24.61
CA HIS A 24 -0.99 14.36 -25.70
C HIS A 24 -0.16 15.09 -26.76
N THR A 25 1.17 15.19 -26.60
CA THR A 25 2.09 15.49 -27.71
C THR A 25 1.99 14.43 -28.83
N PHE A 26 1.57 13.20 -28.50
CA PHE A 26 1.51 12.08 -29.42
C PHE A 26 0.08 11.62 -29.76
N GLY A 27 -0.07 11.09 -30.97
CA GLY A 27 -1.27 10.36 -31.40
C GLY A 27 -2.51 11.23 -31.58
N LYS A 28 -3.68 10.60 -31.39
CA LYS A 28 -5.02 11.20 -31.56
C LYS A 28 -6.06 10.45 -30.73
N ALA A 29 -7.23 11.05 -30.54
CA ALA A 29 -8.43 10.32 -30.13
C ALA A 29 -9.24 9.78 -31.32
N HIS A 30 -10.17 8.86 -31.03
CA HIS A 30 -10.96 8.16 -32.03
C HIS A 30 -12.46 8.18 -31.67
N GLY A 31 -13.24 8.76 -32.58
CA GLY A 31 -14.67 9.07 -32.45
C GLY A 31 -15.29 9.35 -33.82
N ALA A 32 -14.97 8.51 -34.81
CA ALA A 32 -15.43 8.65 -36.18
C ALA A 32 -16.97 8.63 -36.34
N ALA A 33 -17.67 7.96 -35.40
CA ALA A 33 -19.13 7.96 -35.32
C ALA A 33 -19.61 7.60 -33.90
N ASP A 34 -20.94 7.62 -33.72
CA ASP A 34 -21.65 7.35 -32.48
C ASP A 34 -21.35 5.95 -31.90
N PRO A 35 -20.65 5.84 -30.75
CA PRO A 35 -20.25 4.55 -30.18
C PRO A 35 -21.45 3.69 -29.78
N ASP A 36 -22.56 4.29 -29.32
CA ASP A 36 -23.73 3.54 -28.84
C ASP A 36 -24.45 2.80 -29.98
N LYS A 37 -24.20 3.18 -31.23
CA LYS A 37 -24.75 2.54 -32.42
C LYS A 37 -23.83 1.50 -33.03
N TYR A 38 -22.52 1.75 -32.99
CA TYR A 38 -21.57 1.02 -33.82
C TYR A 38 -20.61 0.12 -33.05
N VAL A 39 -20.38 0.41 -31.76
CA VAL A 39 -19.41 -0.33 -30.93
C VAL A 39 -20.13 -1.40 -30.12
N GLY A 40 -19.73 -2.66 -30.32
CA GLY A 40 -20.26 -3.81 -29.59
C GLY A 40 -19.72 -3.93 -28.16
N PRO A 41 -20.09 -5.02 -27.44
CA PRO A 41 -19.67 -5.25 -26.06
C PRO A 41 -18.16 -5.22 -25.87
N GLU A 42 -17.74 -4.80 -24.67
CA GLU A 42 -16.37 -4.91 -24.15
C GLU A 42 -15.91 -6.38 -24.10
N PRO A 43 -14.60 -6.67 -23.91
CA PRO A 43 -14.06 -8.02 -24.01
C PRO A 43 -14.77 -9.11 -23.17
N GLU A 44 -15.18 -8.82 -21.93
CA GLU A 44 -15.88 -9.79 -21.07
C GLU A 44 -17.34 -10.02 -21.47
N GLY A 45 -17.96 -9.06 -22.16
CA GLY A 45 -19.29 -9.18 -22.74
C GLY A 45 -19.29 -9.65 -24.20
N ALA A 46 -18.12 -9.79 -24.83
CA ALA A 46 -17.98 -10.10 -26.23
C ALA A 46 -18.24 -11.58 -26.52
N PRO A 47 -18.77 -11.93 -27.71
CA PRO A 47 -18.89 -13.31 -28.14
C PRO A 47 -17.53 -14.03 -28.19
N LEU A 48 -17.54 -15.34 -27.92
CA LEU A 48 -16.33 -16.16 -27.85
C LEU A 48 -15.44 -16.09 -29.11
N GLN A 49 -16.05 -15.88 -30.30
CA GLN A 49 -15.29 -15.75 -31.54
C GLN A 49 -14.40 -14.50 -31.63
N GLU A 50 -14.57 -13.52 -30.74
CA GLU A 50 -13.69 -12.34 -30.66
C GLU A 50 -12.38 -12.64 -29.91
N GLN A 51 -12.23 -13.83 -29.31
CA GLN A 51 -10.97 -14.35 -28.77
C GLN A 51 -10.26 -13.39 -27.80
N GLY A 52 -11.03 -12.87 -26.82
CA GLY A 52 -10.52 -11.95 -25.80
C GLY A 52 -10.41 -10.50 -26.26
N LEU A 53 -10.81 -10.19 -27.49
CA LEU A 53 -11.06 -8.83 -27.94
C LEU A 53 -12.51 -8.42 -27.67
N GLY A 54 -12.79 -7.12 -27.80
CA GLY A 54 -14.11 -6.52 -27.64
C GLY A 54 -14.20 -5.19 -28.37
N TRP A 55 -15.25 -4.41 -28.09
CA TRP A 55 -15.53 -3.13 -28.76
C TRP A 55 -15.56 -3.23 -30.28
N LYS A 56 -16.09 -4.34 -30.79
CA LYS A 56 -16.18 -4.57 -32.24
C LYS A 56 -16.96 -3.45 -32.90
N ASN A 57 -16.28 -2.73 -33.79
CA ASN A 57 -16.83 -1.57 -34.45
C ASN A 57 -17.41 -1.93 -35.82
N SER A 58 -18.70 -1.65 -36.01
CA SER A 58 -19.44 -1.88 -37.26
C SER A 58 -19.54 -0.66 -38.18
N PHE A 59 -18.98 0.48 -37.77
CA PHE A 59 -18.94 1.69 -38.59
C PHE A 59 -17.85 1.57 -39.67
N GLY A 60 -18.23 1.75 -40.94
CA GLY A 60 -17.29 1.70 -42.06
C GLY A 60 -16.48 0.39 -42.08
N THR A 61 -15.16 0.52 -42.03
CA THR A 61 -14.22 -0.62 -41.96
C THR A 61 -14.01 -1.15 -40.53
N GLY A 62 -14.53 -0.46 -39.51
CA GLY A 62 -14.36 -0.79 -38.11
C GLY A 62 -12.99 -0.44 -37.52
N SER A 63 -12.05 0.09 -38.33
CA SER A 63 -10.67 0.38 -37.93
C SER A 63 -10.06 1.50 -38.79
N GLY A 64 -8.82 1.90 -38.51
CA GLY A 64 -8.16 2.98 -39.23
C GLY A 64 -8.94 4.30 -39.15
N ALA A 65 -9.31 4.86 -40.30
CA ALA A 65 -10.06 6.12 -40.38
C ALA A 65 -11.46 6.05 -39.75
N ASP A 66 -12.02 4.84 -39.62
CA ASP A 66 -13.35 4.62 -39.05
C ASP A 66 -13.30 4.19 -37.57
N THR A 67 -12.14 4.28 -36.92
CA THR A 67 -11.96 3.85 -35.53
C THR A 67 -12.83 4.68 -34.57
N ILE A 68 -13.47 3.99 -33.64
CA ILE A 68 -14.20 4.59 -32.51
C ILE A 68 -13.62 3.99 -31.23
N SER A 69 -13.24 4.87 -30.29
CA SER A 69 -12.76 4.48 -28.96
C SER A 69 -13.40 5.37 -27.90
N SER A 70 -12.84 6.55 -27.62
CA SER A 70 -13.41 7.47 -26.61
C SER A 70 -14.64 8.23 -27.08
N GLY A 71 -14.88 8.29 -28.40
CA GLY A 71 -15.89 9.17 -29.01
C GLY A 71 -15.40 10.61 -29.21
N LEU A 72 -14.24 10.99 -28.68
CA LEU A 72 -13.55 12.24 -29.06
C LEU A 72 -12.77 12.02 -30.35
N GLU A 73 -12.63 13.04 -31.20
CA GLU A 73 -12.02 12.87 -32.53
C GLU A 73 -11.03 13.99 -32.84
N GLY A 74 -9.83 13.61 -33.28
CA GLY A 74 -8.79 14.52 -33.75
C GLY A 74 -7.48 14.37 -32.98
N ALA A 75 -6.43 15.03 -33.50
CA ALA A 75 -5.10 15.08 -32.88
C ALA A 75 -4.80 16.49 -32.35
N TRP A 76 -3.93 16.54 -31.34
CA TRP A 76 -3.54 17.78 -30.69
C TRP A 76 -2.48 18.56 -31.47
N THR A 77 -1.54 17.85 -32.10
CA THR A 77 -0.30 18.43 -32.64
C THR A 77 -0.19 18.33 -34.17
N PRO A 78 0.53 19.25 -34.83
CA PRO A 78 0.85 19.16 -36.27
C PRO A 78 1.78 17.97 -36.60
N THR A 79 2.43 17.38 -35.59
CA THR A 79 3.43 16.33 -35.70
C THR A 79 3.12 15.16 -34.74
N PRO A 80 1.97 14.45 -34.86
CA PRO A 80 1.49 13.49 -33.86
C PRO A 80 2.40 12.29 -33.55
N THR A 81 3.46 12.10 -34.32
CA THR A 81 4.40 10.98 -34.20
C THR A 81 5.82 11.43 -33.81
N LYS A 82 5.99 12.69 -33.39
CA LYS A 82 7.28 13.27 -33.00
C LYS A 82 7.17 13.94 -31.64
N TRP A 83 8.23 13.80 -30.85
CA TRP A 83 8.37 14.58 -29.62
C TRP A 83 8.80 16.01 -29.97
N ASP A 84 8.00 16.98 -29.58
CA ASP A 84 8.27 18.41 -29.62
C ASP A 84 7.36 19.15 -28.62
N ASN A 85 7.40 20.48 -28.60
CA ASN A 85 6.57 21.28 -27.69
C ASN A 85 5.25 21.78 -28.32
N SER A 86 4.88 21.23 -29.47
CA SER A 86 3.76 21.77 -30.26
C SER A 86 2.40 21.62 -29.57
N TYR A 87 2.26 20.73 -28.58
CA TYR A 87 1.07 20.66 -27.72
C TYR A 87 0.82 22.01 -27.02
N PHE A 88 1.82 22.57 -26.34
CA PHE A 88 1.65 23.85 -25.64
C PHE A 88 1.61 25.04 -26.61
N GLU A 89 2.38 25.00 -27.69
CA GLU A 89 2.30 26.02 -28.75
C GLU A 89 0.88 26.08 -29.32
N THR A 90 0.23 24.93 -29.51
CA THR A 90 -1.16 24.83 -29.96
C THR A 90 -2.12 25.31 -28.87
N LEU A 91 -1.99 24.83 -27.63
CA LEU A 91 -2.88 25.16 -26.52
C LEU A 91 -2.94 26.68 -26.23
N PHE A 92 -1.79 27.35 -26.26
CA PHE A 92 -1.68 28.79 -26.00
C PHE A 92 -1.71 29.67 -27.27
N GLY A 93 -1.43 29.11 -28.44
CA GLY A 93 -1.39 29.85 -29.71
C GLY A 93 -2.76 30.14 -30.31
N TYR A 94 -3.81 29.42 -29.87
CA TYR A 94 -5.18 29.62 -30.34
C TYR A 94 -6.13 29.99 -29.21
N GLU A 95 -7.19 30.71 -29.55
CA GLU A 95 -8.41 30.76 -28.72
C GLU A 95 -9.32 29.59 -29.06
N TRP A 96 -10.05 29.08 -28.08
CA TRP A 96 -10.77 27.81 -28.18
C TRP A 96 -12.29 28.01 -28.10
N VAL A 97 -13.02 27.38 -29.02
CA VAL A 97 -14.48 27.31 -28.99
C VAL A 97 -14.95 25.87 -28.87
N LYS A 98 -15.96 25.67 -28.01
CA LYS A 98 -16.57 24.36 -27.80
C LYS A 98 -17.28 23.90 -29.07
N THR A 99 -17.08 22.64 -29.43
CA THR A 99 -17.73 21.96 -30.55
C THR A 99 -18.07 20.51 -30.18
N THR A 100 -18.62 19.77 -31.14
CA THR A 100 -19.02 18.38 -30.98
C THR A 100 -18.25 17.50 -31.98
N SER A 101 -17.74 16.36 -31.53
CA SER A 101 -17.11 15.35 -32.39
C SER A 101 -18.15 14.71 -33.34
N PRO A 102 -17.72 13.96 -34.38
CA PRO A 102 -18.64 13.16 -35.19
C PRO A 102 -19.47 12.15 -34.37
N ALA A 103 -18.95 11.70 -33.23
CA ALA A 103 -19.63 10.81 -32.31
C ALA A 103 -20.56 11.51 -31.29
N GLY A 104 -20.65 12.84 -31.29
CA GLY A 104 -21.49 13.58 -30.34
C GLY A 104 -20.78 14.03 -29.06
N ALA A 105 -19.48 13.79 -28.91
CA ALA A 105 -18.74 14.16 -27.69
C ALA A 105 -18.34 15.64 -27.69
N THR A 106 -18.32 16.27 -26.51
CA THR A 106 -17.87 17.67 -26.37
C THR A 106 -16.34 17.76 -26.47
N GLN A 107 -15.84 18.59 -27.38
CA GLN A 107 -14.43 18.91 -27.55
C GLN A 107 -14.24 20.38 -27.95
N TRP A 108 -13.00 20.81 -28.17
CA TRP A 108 -12.66 22.20 -28.49
C TRP A 108 -11.82 22.28 -29.76
N ILE A 109 -12.09 23.28 -30.58
CA ILE A 109 -11.33 23.62 -31.79
C ILE A 109 -10.89 25.09 -31.74
N PRO A 110 -9.84 25.47 -32.49
CA PRO A 110 -9.47 26.88 -32.64
C PRO A 110 -10.62 27.73 -33.18
N THR A 111 -10.74 28.96 -32.69
CA THR A 111 -11.65 29.96 -33.27
C THR A 111 -11.15 30.47 -34.62
N ASP A 112 -9.83 30.38 -34.88
CA ASP A 112 -9.22 30.77 -36.14
C ASP A 112 -9.45 29.70 -37.21
N ALA A 113 -10.18 30.05 -38.27
CA ALA A 113 -10.45 29.17 -39.39
C ALA A 113 -9.16 28.76 -40.17
N ALA A 114 -8.10 29.56 -40.12
CA ALA A 114 -6.83 29.22 -40.77
C ALA A 114 -6.15 27.99 -40.14
N ALA A 115 -6.49 27.67 -38.89
CA ALA A 115 -5.99 26.47 -38.21
C ALA A 115 -6.59 25.17 -38.77
N GLY A 116 -7.63 25.24 -39.62
CA GLY A 116 -8.36 24.08 -40.18
C GLY A 116 -7.53 23.08 -40.99
N SER A 117 -6.28 23.42 -41.32
CA SER A 117 -5.34 22.53 -42.02
C SER A 117 -4.00 22.37 -41.30
N ALA A 118 -3.94 22.60 -39.99
CA ALA A 118 -2.70 22.56 -39.23
C ALA A 118 -2.23 21.13 -38.89
N VAL A 119 -3.15 20.18 -38.81
CA VAL A 119 -2.86 18.79 -38.41
C VAL A 119 -3.03 17.84 -39.60
N PRO A 120 -2.11 16.89 -39.84
CA PRO A 120 -2.29 15.89 -40.89
C PRO A 120 -3.39 14.87 -40.52
N ASP A 121 -4.11 14.37 -41.53
CA ASP A 121 -4.96 13.19 -41.33
C ASP A 121 -4.10 11.93 -41.07
N ALA A 122 -4.62 11.00 -40.26
CA ALA A 122 -3.88 9.81 -39.84
C ALA A 122 -3.73 8.75 -40.94
N HIS A 123 -4.59 8.76 -41.96
CA HIS A 123 -4.65 7.70 -42.98
C HIS A 123 -4.66 8.23 -44.42
N ASP A 124 -5.07 9.48 -44.64
CA ASP A 124 -5.14 10.11 -45.95
C ASP A 124 -4.16 11.30 -46.06
N PRO A 125 -3.01 11.14 -46.75
CA PRO A 125 -2.00 12.20 -46.83
C PRO A 125 -2.47 13.46 -47.57
N ALA A 126 -3.59 13.40 -48.29
CA ALA A 126 -4.19 14.55 -48.96
C ALA A 126 -5.11 15.37 -48.03
N LYS A 127 -5.45 14.86 -46.85
CA LYS A 127 -6.34 15.51 -45.89
C LYS A 127 -5.59 16.12 -44.71
N LYS A 128 -6.16 17.20 -44.20
CA LYS A 128 -5.70 17.91 -43.00
C LYS A 128 -6.90 18.40 -42.21
N HIS A 129 -6.68 18.65 -40.93
CA HIS A 129 -7.70 19.01 -39.95
C HIS A 129 -7.25 20.17 -39.07
N ALA A 130 -8.22 20.75 -38.35
CA ALA A 130 -7.93 21.57 -37.19
C ALA A 130 -7.34 20.71 -36.06
N PRO A 131 -6.43 21.25 -35.24
CA PRO A 131 -6.08 20.61 -33.98
C PRO A 131 -7.29 20.61 -33.06
N VAL A 132 -7.31 19.67 -32.13
CA VAL A 132 -8.37 19.57 -31.12
C VAL A 132 -7.78 19.60 -29.72
N MET A 133 -8.55 20.12 -28.77
CA MET A 133 -8.27 20.02 -27.34
C MET A 133 -9.50 19.48 -26.63
N PHE A 134 -9.28 18.70 -25.57
CA PHE A 134 -10.36 18.25 -24.70
C PHE A 134 -10.56 19.25 -23.57
N THR A 135 -11.71 19.19 -22.91
CA THR A 135 -11.98 20.03 -21.74
C THR A 135 -10.89 19.87 -20.67
N THR A 136 -10.29 18.69 -20.54
CA THR A 136 -9.16 18.42 -19.65
C THR A 136 -7.85 19.06 -20.10
N ASP A 137 -7.62 19.21 -21.41
CA ASP A 137 -6.46 19.95 -21.94
C ASP A 137 -6.64 21.46 -21.71
N ILE A 138 -7.84 21.98 -22.00
CA ILE A 138 -8.19 23.38 -21.73
C ILE A 138 -8.00 23.70 -20.24
N ALA A 139 -8.27 22.75 -19.34
CA ALA A 139 -8.06 22.95 -17.91
C ALA A 139 -6.59 23.25 -17.55
N LEU A 140 -5.60 22.75 -18.30
CA LEU A 140 -4.18 23.05 -18.05
C LEU A 140 -3.85 24.53 -18.31
N ARG A 141 -4.59 25.17 -19.23
CA ARG A 141 -4.46 26.60 -19.51
C ARG A 141 -5.36 27.47 -18.61
N MET A 142 -6.50 26.96 -18.18
CA MET A 142 -7.51 27.78 -17.48
C MET A 142 -7.41 27.71 -15.96
N ASP A 143 -6.86 26.63 -15.38
CA ASP A 143 -6.68 26.50 -13.94
C ASP A 143 -5.50 27.39 -13.47
N PRO A 144 -5.67 28.22 -12.43
CA PRO A 144 -4.67 29.21 -12.02
C PRO A 144 -3.39 28.62 -11.42
N ILE A 145 -3.38 27.31 -11.09
CA ILE A 145 -2.18 26.62 -10.61
C ILE A 145 -1.50 25.88 -11.77
N TYR A 146 -2.27 25.28 -12.69
CA TYR A 146 -1.69 24.62 -13.87
C TYR A 146 -1.16 25.59 -14.91
N GLU A 147 -1.84 26.71 -15.14
CA GLU A 147 -1.47 27.68 -16.16
C GLU A 147 -0.01 28.15 -16.03
N PRO A 148 0.50 28.58 -14.86
CA PRO A 148 1.89 29.01 -14.76
C PRO A 148 2.89 27.86 -14.98
N ILE A 149 2.53 26.62 -14.64
CA ILE A 149 3.34 25.43 -14.91
C ILE A 149 3.38 25.17 -16.42
N SER A 150 2.22 25.18 -17.07
CA SER A 150 2.08 24.98 -18.51
C SER A 150 2.80 26.07 -19.30
N ARG A 151 2.70 27.33 -18.89
CA ARG A 151 3.41 28.45 -19.52
C ARG A 151 4.93 28.33 -19.34
N ARG A 152 5.39 27.92 -18.16
CA ARG A 152 6.82 27.64 -17.93
C ARG A 152 7.33 26.52 -18.83
N PHE A 153 6.56 25.45 -19.04
CA PHE A 153 6.91 24.37 -19.96
C PHE A 153 6.82 24.77 -21.44
N LEU A 154 5.90 25.68 -21.80
CA LEU A 154 5.89 26.32 -23.13
C LEU A 154 7.19 27.09 -23.38
N GLU A 155 7.60 27.92 -22.43
CA GLU A 155 8.79 28.78 -22.52
C GLU A 155 10.10 27.98 -22.39
N ASN A 156 10.07 26.84 -21.70
CA ASN A 156 11.23 26.00 -21.41
C ASN A 156 10.98 24.52 -21.78
N PRO A 157 10.99 24.17 -23.07
CA PRO A 157 10.68 22.80 -23.52
C PRO A 157 11.59 21.71 -22.93
N ALA A 158 12.84 22.06 -22.58
CA ALA A 158 13.76 21.13 -21.95
C ALA A 158 13.31 20.72 -20.54
N GLU A 159 12.65 21.62 -19.81
CA GLU A 159 12.08 21.31 -18.50
C GLU A 159 10.86 20.41 -18.61
N LEU A 160 10.02 20.59 -19.64
CA LEU A 160 8.94 19.65 -19.93
C LEU A 160 9.49 18.25 -20.20
N ALA A 161 10.55 18.15 -21.02
CA ALA A 161 11.14 16.86 -21.36
C ALA A 161 11.68 16.12 -20.12
N ASP A 162 12.40 16.81 -19.22
CA ASP A 162 12.88 16.21 -17.97
C ASP A 162 11.73 15.84 -17.02
N ALA A 163 10.77 16.76 -16.80
CA ALA A 163 9.63 16.52 -15.93
C ALA A 163 8.76 15.36 -16.43
N PHE A 164 8.50 15.29 -17.74
CA PHE A 164 7.74 14.20 -18.36
C PHE A 164 8.49 12.88 -18.25
N ALA A 165 9.80 12.84 -18.54
CA ALA A 165 10.58 11.61 -18.42
C ALA A 165 10.57 11.05 -16.99
N ARG A 166 10.75 11.92 -15.98
CA ARG A 166 10.70 11.55 -14.56
C ARG A 166 9.31 11.10 -14.12
N ALA A 167 8.28 11.85 -14.50
CA ALA A 167 6.90 11.53 -14.15
C ALA A 167 6.41 10.25 -14.85
N TRP A 168 6.82 10.01 -16.09
CA TRP A 168 6.54 8.77 -16.83
C TRP A 168 7.21 7.57 -16.18
N PHE A 169 8.48 7.72 -15.78
CA PHE A 169 9.19 6.68 -15.04
C PHE A 169 8.48 6.38 -13.70
N LYS A 170 8.15 7.40 -12.91
CA LYS A 170 7.37 7.24 -11.67
C LYS A 170 6.01 6.57 -11.93
N LEU A 171 5.26 7.00 -12.95
CA LEU A 171 3.95 6.44 -13.30
C LEU A 171 4.02 4.93 -13.52
N THR A 172 5.03 4.49 -14.26
CA THR A 172 5.19 3.10 -14.71
C THR A 172 5.94 2.21 -13.71
N HIS A 173 6.42 2.77 -12.59
CA HIS A 173 7.22 2.04 -11.60
C HIS A 173 6.79 2.27 -10.13
N ARG A 174 5.82 3.15 -9.85
CA ARG A 174 5.37 3.49 -8.49
C ARG A 174 4.83 2.31 -7.68
N ASP A 175 4.39 1.24 -8.32
CA ASP A 175 3.85 0.01 -7.72
C ASP A 175 4.85 -1.17 -7.73
N MET A 176 6.07 -0.93 -8.21
CA MET A 176 7.14 -1.91 -8.18
C MET A 176 7.81 -2.03 -6.81
N GLY A 177 7.50 -1.17 -5.84
CA GLY A 177 8.15 -1.17 -4.53
C GLY A 177 9.63 -0.74 -4.58
N PRO A 178 10.45 -1.18 -3.61
CA PRO A 178 11.85 -0.79 -3.50
C PRO A 178 12.68 -1.15 -4.73
N ILE A 179 13.74 -0.36 -4.99
CA ILE A 179 14.61 -0.52 -6.16
C ILE A 179 15.27 -1.91 -6.27
N GLN A 180 15.42 -2.63 -5.16
CA GLN A 180 15.93 -4.01 -5.15
C GLN A 180 15.14 -4.95 -6.08
N ARG A 181 13.89 -4.60 -6.42
CA ARG A 181 13.04 -5.37 -7.34
C ARG A 181 13.24 -5.03 -8.82
N TYR A 182 14.00 -4.00 -9.16
CA TYR A 182 14.14 -3.51 -10.52
C TYR A 182 15.22 -4.33 -11.22
N LEU A 183 14.93 -4.84 -12.41
CA LEU A 183 15.80 -5.75 -13.14
C LEU A 183 16.17 -5.18 -14.52
N GLY A 184 17.37 -5.52 -14.99
CA GLY A 184 17.84 -5.17 -16.32
C GLY A 184 18.80 -3.97 -16.36
N PRO A 185 19.40 -3.70 -17.52
CA PRO A 185 20.52 -2.75 -17.65
C PRO A 185 20.09 -1.27 -17.71
N LEU A 186 18.80 -0.97 -17.77
CA LEU A 186 18.25 0.39 -17.93
C LEU A 186 17.69 0.97 -16.62
N VAL A 187 17.90 0.30 -15.48
CA VAL A 187 17.48 0.81 -14.17
C VAL A 187 18.26 2.10 -13.87
N PRO A 188 17.59 3.23 -13.60
CA PRO A 188 18.27 4.48 -13.33
C PRO A 188 19.04 4.42 -12.01
N THR A 189 20.22 5.04 -11.99
CA THR A 189 21.08 5.11 -10.81
C THR A 189 20.71 6.24 -9.85
N GLU A 190 20.01 7.27 -10.33
CA GLU A 190 19.53 8.40 -9.52
C GLU A 190 18.63 7.91 -8.39
N GLU A 191 18.83 8.44 -7.18
CA GLU A 191 17.96 8.18 -6.04
C GLU A 191 16.70 9.03 -6.11
N LEU A 192 15.55 8.37 -6.20
CA LEU A 192 14.26 9.05 -6.26
C LEU A 192 13.53 8.84 -4.94
N ILE A 193 13.13 9.93 -4.30
CA ILE A 193 12.56 9.93 -2.95
C ILE A 193 11.30 9.04 -2.84
N TRP A 194 10.47 9.00 -3.89
CA TRP A 194 9.23 8.20 -3.91
C TRP A 194 9.46 6.69 -3.90
N GLN A 195 10.69 6.22 -4.10
CA GLN A 195 11.05 4.79 -4.04
C GLN A 195 11.29 4.28 -2.62
N ASP A 196 11.14 5.14 -1.59
CA ASP A 196 11.31 4.81 -0.18
C ASP A 196 12.63 4.05 0.11
N ARG A 197 13.71 4.45 -0.57
CA ARG A 197 14.97 3.69 -0.61
C ARG A 197 15.51 3.36 0.78
N ILE A 198 16.16 2.20 0.84
CA ILE A 198 16.85 1.70 2.02
C ILE A 198 18.36 1.76 1.73
N PRO A 199 19.17 2.38 2.61
CA PRO A 199 20.63 2.43 2.42
C PRO A 199 21.24 1.03 2.32
N GLN A 200 22.12 0.84 1.34
CA GLN A 200 22.85 -0.41 1.17
C GLN A 200 23.77 -0.68 2.36
N LEU A 201 23.95 -1.97 2.65
CA LEU A 201 24.83 -2.42 3.71
C LEU A 201 26.29 -2.40 3.24
N THR A 202 27.17 -1.85 4.08
CA THR A 202 28.61 -1.74 3.78
C THR A 202 29.48 -2.54 4.77
N HIS A 203 28.87 -3.45 5.52
CA HIS A 203 29.50 -4.15 6.63
C HIS A 203 29.00 -5.59 6.74
N GLU A 204 29.72 -6.40 7.52
CA GLU A 204 29.39 -7.79 7.80
C GLU A 204 28.05 -7.94 8.52
N LEU A 205 27.33 -9.00 8.16
CA LEU A 205 26.04 -9.35 8.74
C LEU A 205 26.22 -10.02 10.11
N LEU A 206 25.19 -9.91 10.94
CA LEU A 206 25.11 -10.59 12.24
C LEU A 206 25.13 -12.11 12.06
N SER A 207 25.89 -12.81 12.91
CA SER A 207 25.87 -14.27 12.99
C SER A 207 24.68 -14.76 13.83
N LYS A 208 24.42 -16.08 13.82
CA LYS A 208 23.39 -16.69 14.68
C LYS A 208 23.67 -16.48 16.17
N GLU A 209 24.95 -16.52 16.56
CA GLU A 209 25.37 -16.30 17.94
C GLU A 209 25.12 -14.85 18.37
N ASP A 210 25.44 -13.89 17.50
CA ASP A 210 25.16 -12.47 17.73
C ASP A 210 23.65 -12.27 17.98
N VAL A 211 22.81 -12.85 17.13
CA VAL A 211 21.34 -12.78 17.27
C VAL A 211 20.87 -13.39 18.59
N ALA A 212 21.37 -14.56 18.97
CA ALA A 212 21.00 -15.20 20.25
C ALA A 212 21.38 -14.32 21.45
N ASN A 213 22.59 -13.74 21.44
CA ASN A 213 23.05 -12.83 22.49
C ASN A 213 22.21 -11.55 22.56
N ILE A 214 21.84 -10.98 21.41
CA ILE A 214 20.97 -9.80 21.34
C ILE A 214 19.58 -10.13 21.90
N LYS A 215 18.98 -11.27 21.53
CA LYS A 215 17.69 -11.71 22.10
C LYS A 215 17.75 -11.79 23.62
N ALA A 216 18.83 -12.37 24.17
CA ALA A 216 19.03 -12.44 25.63
C ALA A 216 19.13 -11.05 26.28
N LYS A 217 19.92 -10.12 25.70
CA LYS A 217 20.03 -8.72 26.17
C LYS A 217 18.67 -8.01 26.13
N VAL A 218 17.89 -8.18 25.06
CA VAL A 218 16.54 -7.59 24.92
C VAL A 218 15.61 -8.13 26.01
N LEU A 219 15.56 -9.44 26.24
CA LEU A 219 14.68 -10.02 27.26
C LEU A 219 15.08 -9.61 28.69
N ALA A 220 16.37 -9.30 28.92
CA ALA A 220 16.88 -8.79 30.19
C ALA A 220 16.65 -7.28 30.39
N SER A 221 16.19 -6.54 29.37
CA SER A 221 16.06 -5.07 29.41
C SER A 221 14.91 -4.54 30.27
N GLY A 222 14.00 -5.42 30.70
CA GLY A 222 12.78 -5.05 31.43
C GLY A 222 11.60 -4.68 30.54
N LEU A 223 11.77 -4.67 29.21
CA LEU A 223 10.65 -4.55 28.26
C LEU A 223 9.76 -5.80 28.34
N SER A 224 8.45 -5.58 28.39
CA SER A 224 7.45 -6.66 28.42
C SER A 224 7.33 -7.34 27.06
N ILE A 225 6.77 -8.57 27.05
CA ILE A 225 6.49 -9.28 25.78
C ILE A 225 5.52 -8.47 24.93
N SER A 226 4.50 -7.90 25.57
CA SER A 226 3.50 -7.03 24.94
C SER A 226 4.14 -5.84 24.22
N GLN A 227 5.09 -5.14 24.85
CA GLN A 227 5.80 -4.00 24.26
C GLN A 227 6.62 -4.39 23.04
N LEU A 228 7.37 -5.49 23.15
CA LEU A 228 8.24 -5.98 22.09
C LEU A 228 7.45 -6.48 20.87
N VAL A 229 6.39 -7.26 21.10
CA VAL A 229 5.47 -7.72 20.05
C VAL A 229 4.77 -6.54 19.38
N SER A 230 4.21 -5.61 20.16
CA SER A 230 3.49 -4.46 19.60
C SER A 230 4.39 -3.55 18.76
N THR A 231 5.63 -3.32 19.19
CA THR A 231 6.60 -2.48 18.48
C THR A 231 7.07 -3.14 17.17
N ALA A 232 7.38 -4.44 17.22
CA ALA A 232 7.77 -5.18 16.03
C ALA A 232 6.61 -5.26 15.00
N TRP A 233 5.39 -5.51 15.48
CA TRP A 233 4.20 -5.50 14.64
C TRP A 233 3.96 -4.13 14.00
N ALA A 234 3.99 -3.05 14.80
CA ALA A 234 3.80 -1.69 14.30
C ALA A 234 4.81 -1.32 13.19
N SER A 235 6.04 -1.82 13.29
CA SER A 235 7.09 -1.59 12.29
C SER A 235 6.82 -2.37 11.00
N ALA A 236 6.60 -3.69 11.12
CA ALA A 236 6.45 -4.58 9.97
C ALA A 236 5.10 -4.46 9.26
N ALA A 237 4.02 -4.22 10.00
CA ALA A 237 2.66 -4.23 9.47
C ALA A 237 2.37 -3.04 8.55
N THR A 238 3.24 -2.03 8.44
CA THR A 238 3.08 -0.97 7.43
C THR A 238 3.17 -1.49 6.00
N TYR A 239 3.72 -2.69 5.80
CA TYR A 239 3.82 -3.31 4.49
C TYR A 239 2.45 -3.51 3.82
N ARG A 240 2.39 -3.29 2.51
CA ARG A 240 1.27 -3.74 1.67
C ARG A 240 1.74 -4.34 0.35
N GLY A 241 1.23 -5.52 0.00
CA GLY A 241 1.64 -6.26 -1.21
C GLY A 241 1.18 -5.64 -2.53
N THR A 242 0.22 -4.71 -2.48
CA THR A 242 -0.37 -4.05 -3.65
C THR A 242 0.67 -3.24 -4.43
N ASP A 243 1.46 -2.42 -3.73
CA ASP A 243 2.55 -1.61 -4.29
C ASP A 243 3.91 -1.87 -3.63
N LYS A 244 3.95 -2.81 -2.67
CA LYS A 244 5.16 -3.31 -1.97
C LYS A 244 5.87 -2.24 -1.14
N ARG A 245 5.16 -1.17 -0.76
CA ARG A 245 5.63 -0.15 0.18
C ARG A 245 5.50 -0.61 1.63
N GLY A 246 6.20 0.07 2.54
CA GLY A 246 6.21 -0.21 3.97
C GLY A 246 7.05 -1.43 4.37
N GLY A 247 6.87 -1.90 5.59
CA GLY A 247 7.64 -2.98 6.21
C GLY A 247 8.66 -2.47 7.23
N ALA A 248 9.30 -3.41 7.93
CA ALA A 248 10.22 -3.09 9.03
C ALA A 248 11.59 -2.57 8.58
N ASN A 249 11.98 -2.80 7.31
CA ASN A 249 13.27 -2.34 6.81
C ASN A 249 13.30 -0.80 6.71
N GLY A 250 14.42 -0.20 7.10
CA GLY A 250 14.58 1.25 7.22
C GLY A 250 14.28 1.81 8.61
N ALA A 251 13.66 1.04 9.51
CA ALA A 251 13.23 1.48 10.84
C ALA A 251 12.47 2.81 10.79
N ARG A 252 11.62 3.00 9.77
CA ARG A 252 10.85 4.23 9.59
C ARG A 252 9.82 4.47 10.70
N ILE A 253 9.52 3.46 11.51
CA ILE A 253 8.75 3.59 12.74
C ILE A 253 9.34 4.61 13.73
N ARG A 254 10.66 4.87 13.70
CA ARG A 254 11.31 5.89 14.54
C ARG A 254 11.28 7.30 13.93
N LEU A 255 10.78 7.45 12.71
CA LEU A 255 10.80 8.68 11.91
C LEU A 255 9.39 9.26 11.78
N GLU A 256 9.29 10.51 11.35
CA GLU A 256 7.99 11.06 10.92
C GLU A 256 7.58 10.46 9.57
N PRO A 257 6.28 10.16 9.37
CA PRO A 257 5.18 10.40 10.31
C PRO A 257 4.90 9.24 11.29
N GLN A 258 5.56 8.07 11.12
CA GLN A 258 5.15 6.83 11.78
C GLN A 258 5.25 6.86 13.30
N LYS A 259 6.26 7.55 13.85
CA LYS A 259 6.44 7.68 15.30
C LYS A 259 5.30 8.47 15.96
N GLY A 260 4.60 9.31 15.19
CA GLY A 260 3.49 10.15 15.65
C GLY A 260 2.11 9.55 15.42
N TRP A 261 1.99 8.43 14.70
CA TRP A 261 0.69 7.82 14.41
C TRP A 261 -0.03 7.33 15.66
N GLU A 262 -1.33 7.62 15.74
CA GLU A 262 -2.15 7.27 16.90
C GLU A 262 -2.06 5.76 17.19
N VAL A 263 -2.20 4.93 16.16
CA VAL A 263 -2.21 3.46 16.27
C VAL A 263 -0.91 2.86 16.82
N ASN A 264 0.20 3.61 16.76
CA ASN A 264 1.51 3.16 17.22
C ASN A 264 1.79 3.50 18.69
N ASN A 265 0.84 4.13 19.39
CA ASN A 265 0.98 4.56 20.78
C ASN A 265 2.30 5.34 21.03
N PRO A 266 2.42 6.58 20.52
CA PRO A 266 3.70 7.30 20.44
C PRO A 266 4.50 7.37 21.75
N ASP A 267 3.83 7.56 22.88
CA ASP A 267 4.48 7.65 24.20
C ASP A 267 5.13 6.33 24.62
N GLU A 268 4.45 5.20 24.41
CA GLU A 268 4.98 3.87 24.70
C GLU A 268 6.07 3.50 23.69
N LEU A 269 5.83 3.75 22.41
CA LEU A 269 6.80 3.50 21.34
C LEU A 269 8.12 4.22 21.60
N ALA A 270 8.08 5.50 21.99
CA ALA A 270 9.28 6.27 22.31
C ALA A 270 10.10 5.65 23.46
N GLN A 271 9.44 5.10 24.48
CA GLN A 271 10.11 4.40 25.58
C GLN A 271 10.78 3.10 25.11
N VAL A 272 10.08 2.30 24.31
CA VAL A 272 10.62 1.04 23.77
C VAL A 272 11.81 1.32 22.86
N LEU A 273 11.68 2.26 21.91
CA LEU A 273 12.73 2.63 20.98
C LEU A 273 13.97 3.14 21.70
N LYS A 274 13.82 3.98 22.73
CA LYS A 274 14.96 4.45 23.55
C LYS A 274 15.75 3.30 24.17
N THR A 275 15.07 2.29 24.70
CA THR A 275 15.74 1.11 25.30
C THR A 275 16.43 0.28 24.23
N LEU A 276 15.79 0.05 23.08
CA LEU A 276 16.40 -0.68 21.97
C LEU A 276 17.59 0.08 21.38
N GLU A 277 17.53 1.40 21.24
CA GLU A 277 18.65 2.23 20.81
C GLU A 277 19.84 2.15 21.78
N ALA A 278 19.59 2.08 23.10
CA ALA A 278 20.67 1.88 24.07
C ALA A 278 21.37 0.52 23.87
N ILE A 279 20.61 -0.56 23.67
CA ILE A 279 21.15 -1.90 23.35
C ILE A 279 21.93 -1.88 22.03
N GLN A 280 21.40 -1.20 21.02
CA GLN A 280 22.06 -1.03 19.73
C GLN A 280 23.41 -0.32 19.88
N GLN A 281 23.44 0.80 20.63
CA GLN A 281 24.65 1.57 20.87
C GLN A 281 25.69 0.77 21.64
N GLU A 282 25.27 0.05 22.68
CA GLU A 282 26.16 -0.82 23.46
C GLU A 282 26.78 -1.91 22.58
N PHE A 283 25.97 -2.64 21.81
CA PHE A 283 26.46 -3.67 20.89
C PHE A 283 27.46 -3.09 19.88
N ASN A 284 27.12 -1.96 19.25
CA ASN A 284 27.97 -1.34 18.23
C ASN A 284 29.27 -0.77 18.83
N ALA A 285 29.24 -0.28 20.07
CA ALA A 285 30.45 0.18 20.77
C ALA A 285 31.38 -0.99 21.12
N GLU A 286 30.83 -2.14 21.52
CA GLU A 286 31.59 -3.38 21.77
C GLU A 286 32.31 -3.89 20.50
N GLN A 287 31.74 -3.65 19.31
CA GLN A 287 32.39 -3.98 18.05
C GLN A 287 33.57 -3.05 17.69
N GLY A 288 33.69 -1.86 18.30
CA GLY A 288 34.75 -0.89 18.01
C GLY A 288 34.74 -0.38 16.56
N SER A 289 35.89 -0.39 15.88
CA SER A 289 35.97 -0.16 14.41
C SER A 289 35.54 -1.40 13.59
N GLY A 290 34.83 -2.33 14.23
CA GLY A 290 34.58 -3.67 13.75
C GLY A 290 33.73 -3.72 12.48
N ALA A 291 33.83 -4.87 11.83
CA ALA A 291 33.19 -5.16 10.56
C ALA A 291 31.68 -5.40 10.67
N LYS A 292 31.10 -5.61 11.86
CA LYS A 292 29.67 -5.89 12.07
C LYS A 292 28.94 -4.71 12.70
N ARG A 293 27.67 -4.53 12.33
CA ARG A 293 26.82 -3.48 12.90
C ARG A 293 25.39 -3.98 13.12
N LEU A 294 24.79 -3.54 14.22
CA LEU A 294 23.39 -3.74 14.54
C LEU A 294 22.61 -2.49 14.15
N TYR A 295 21.65 -2.64 13.24
CA TYR A 295 20.68 -1.60 12.89
C TYR A 295 19.42 -1.71 13.73
N LEU A 296 18.75 -0.58 13.95
CA LEU A 296 17.54 -0.54 14.75
C LEU A 296 16.41 -1.31 14.07
N ALA A 297 16.35 -1.27 12.73
CA ALA A 297 15.39 -2.05 11.95
C ALA A 297 15.51 -3.55 12.24
N GLY A 298 16.73 -4.08 12.23
CA GLY A 298 17.01 -5.47 12.58
C GLY A 298 16.73 -5.77 14.05
N LEU A 299 17.13 -4.87 14.95
CA LEU A 299 16.92 -5.03 16.39
C LEU A 299 15.44 -5.08 16.77
N ILE A 300 14.59 -4.25 16.18
CA ILE A 300 13.13 -4.27 16.41
C ILE A 300 12.55 -5.64 16.04
N VAL A 301 12.95 -6.20 14.90
CA VAL A 301 12.51 -7.53 14.47
C VAL A 301 13.05 -8.63 15.39
N ILE A 302 14.35 -8.60 15.73
CA ILE A 302 14.96 -9.55 16.68
C ILE A 302 14.22 -9.52 18.02
N ALA A 303 13.90 -8.33 18.52
CA ALA A 303 13.22 -8.11 19.78
C ALA A 303 11.80 -8.69 19.78
N GLY A 304 11.05 -8.49 18.70
CA GLY A 304 9.75 -9.14 18.49
C GLY A 304 9.85 -10.67 18.47
N CYS A 305 10.82 -11.23 17.73
CA CYS A 305 11.05 -12.67 17.71
C CYS A 305 11.41 -13.22 19.11
N ALA A 306 12.27 -12.53 19.85
CA ALA A 306 12.63 -12.92 21.22
C ALA A 306 11.40 -12.98 22.14
N ALA A 307 10.50 -12.00 22.01
CA ALA A 307 9.29 -11.93 22.81
C ALA A 307 8.32 -13.08 22.51
N VAL A 308 8.13 -13.43 21.23
CA VAL A 308 7.30 -14.56 20.82
C VAL A 308 7.90 -15.89 21.29
N GLU A 309 9.20 -16.09 21.16
CA GLU A 309 9.90 -17.27 21.69
C GLU A 309 9.75 -17.39 23.21
N GLN A 310 9.88 -16.28 23.94
CA GLN A 310 9.69 -16.24 25.38
C GLN A 310 8.22 -16.51 25.78
N ALA A 311 7.24 -16.04 25.00
CA ALA A 311 5.82 -16.29 25.23
C ALA A 311 5.44 -17.76 24.98
N ALA A 312 6.01 -18.38 23.94
CA ALA A 312 5.88 -19.81 23.67
C ALA A 312 6.49 -20.64 24.81
N LYS A 313 7.68 -20.24 25.29
CA LYS A 313 8.34 -20.89 26.43
C LYS A 313 7.50 -20.79 27.71
N LYS A 314 6.86 -19.64 27.98
CA LYS A 314 5.87 -19.49 29.07
C LYS A 314 4.69 -20.47 28.93
N ALA A 315 4.27 -20.76 27.69
CA ALA A 315 3.23 -21.75 27.40
C ALA A 315 3.75 -23.21 27.42
N GLY A 316 5.04 -23.43 27.68
CA GLY A 316 5.66 -24.76 27.73
C GLY A 316 6.05 -25.33 26.36
N VAL A 317 6.11 -24.50 25.31
CA VAL A 317 6.55 -24.92 23.96
C VAL A 317 7.83 -24.19 23.61
N ASN A 318 8.89 -24.93 23.25
CA ASN A 318 10.15 -24.34 22.80
C ASN A 318 10.11 -24.20 21.28
N ILE A 319 10.30 -22.99 20.78
CA ILE A 319 10.45 -22.67 19.36
C ILE A 319 11.66 -21.76 19.15
N GLU A 320 12.16 -21.76 17.92
CA GLU A 320 13.12 -20.77 17.44
C GLU A 320 12.54 -20.15 16.17
N ILE A 321 12.45 -18.83 16.15
CA ILE A 321 12.02 -18.05 15.01
C ILE A 321 13.26 -17.61 14.25
N PRO A 322 13.42 -18.05 12.98
CA PRO A 322 14.53 -17.63 12.14
C PRO A 322 14.54 -16.11 11.98
N PHE A 323 15.72 -15.52 12.15
CA PHE A 323 15.99 -14.13 11.80
C PHE A 323 16.98 -14.11 10.64
N ILE A 324 16.62 -13.43 9.54
CA ILE A 324 17.51 -13.24 8.41
C ILE A 324 18.09 -11.82 8.48
N PRO A 325 19.41 -11.65 8.72
CA PRO A 325 20.04 -10.33 8.76
C PRO A 325 19.94 -9.63 7.39
N GLY A 326 20.30 -8.34 7.33
CA GLY A 326 20.22 -7.55 6.09
C GLY A 326 19.33 -6.30 6.20
N PHE A 327 18.83 -5.99 7.39
CA PHE A 327 18.10 -4.75 7.66
C PHE A 327 19.06 -3.56 7.76
N SER A 328 18.60 -2.38 7.34
CA SER A 328 19.31 -1.10 7.43
C SER A 328 18.38 -0.01 7.97
N ASP A 329 18.95 1.12 8.39
CA ASP A 329 18.21 2.26 8.93
C ASP A 329 18.17 3.41 7.89
N ALA A 330 16.99 3.82 7.46
CA ALA A 330 16.79 4.98 6.57
C ALA A 330 16.84 6.29 7.37
N SER A 331 17.15 7.42 6.73
CA SER A 331 17.10 8.74 7.36
C SER A 331 15.77 9.47 7.14
N GLN A 332 15.55 10.58 7.85
CA GLN A 332 14.36 11.42 7.67
C GLN A 332 14.35 12.08 6.28
N GLU A 333 15.51 12.48 5.77
CA GLU A 333 15.69 13.07 4.44
C GLU A 333 15.39 12.07 3.31
N GLN A 334 15.49 10.78 3.60
CA GLN A 334 15.12 9.67 2.70
C GLN A 334 13.66 9.22 2.88
N THR A 335 12.83 10.01 3.56
CA THR A 335 11.44 9.68 3.88
C THR A 335 10.52 10.85 3.55
N ASP A 336 9.74 10.71 2.49
CA ASP A 336 8.68 11.65 2.09
C ASP A 336 7.47 11.49 3.03
N VAL A 337 7.26 12.47 3.91
CA VAL A 337 6.28 12.38 5.00
C VAL A 337 4.85 12.27 4.45
N GLU A 338 4.54 13.07 3.44
CA GLU A 338 3.25 13.11 2.76
C GLU A 338 2.96 11.79 2.05
N SER A 339 3.96 11.23 1.38
CA SER A 339 3.87 9.91 0.74
C SER A 339 3.66 8.77 1.75
N PHE A 340 4.21 8.88 2.97
CA PHE A 340 4.01 7.88 4.02
C PHE A 340 2.65 7.98 4.71
N ALA A 341 1.94 9.11 4.62
CA ALA A 341 0.64 9.29 5.26
C ALA A 341 -0.41 8.23 4.82
N VAL A 342 -0.36 7.78 3.57
CA VAL A 342 -1.26 6.73 3.05
C VAL A 342 -0.96 5.32 3.58
N LEU A 343 0.13 5.16 4.33
CA LEU A 343 0.49 3.92 5.02
C LEU A 343 0.03 3.91 6.48
N GLU A 344 -0.48 5.03 7.01
CA GLU A 344 -1.04 5.08 8.36
C GLU A 344 -2.24 4.13 8.46
N PRO A 345 -2.17 3.09 9.32
CA PRO A 345 -3.31 2.20 9.51
C PRO A 345 -4.43 2.96 10.23
N THR A 346 -5.50 3.31 9.51
CA THR A 346 -6.74 3.84 10.11
C THR A 346 -7.61 2.74 10.73
N TYR A 347 -7.22 1.49 10.54
CA TYR A 347 -7.74 0.28 11.17
C TYR A 347 -6.64 -0.77 11.23
N ASP A 348 -6.61 -1.56 12.29
CA ASP A 348 -5.71 -2.70 12.43
C ASP A 348 -6.34 -3.74 13.36
N GLY A 349 -7.11 -4.67 12.78
CA GLY A 349 -7.81 -5.70 13.54
C GLY A 349 -6.87 -6.63 14.34
N PHE A 350 -5.62 -6.77 13.91
CA PHE A 350 -4.60 -7.53 14.64
C PHE A 350 -4.26 -6.88 15.99
N ARG A 351 -4.35 -5.54 16.08
CA ARG A 351 -4.21 -4.77 17.32
C ARG A 351 -5.56 -4.34 17.93
N ASN A 352 -6.69 -4.87 17.42
CA ASN A 352 -8.04 -4.45 17.78
C ASN A 352 -8.27 -2.93 17.71
N TYR A 353 -7.67 -2.27 16.71
CA TYR A 353 -7.75 -0.83 16.51
C TYR A 353 -8.72 -0.47 15.38
N LEU A 354 -9.61 0.48 15.67
CA LEU A 354 -10.50 1.09 14.70
C LEU A 354 -10.47 2.61 14.88
N GLY A 355 -9.92 3.32 13.90
CA GLY A 355 -9.89 4.78 13.88
C GLY A 355 -11.28 5.40 13.73
N LYS A 356 -11.39 6.70 13.97
CA LYS A 356 -12.66 7.42 13.87
C LYS A 356 -13.18 7.47 12.43
N GLY A 357 -14.50 7.45 12.27
CA GLY A 357 -15.16 7.71 10.98
C GLY A 357 -15.24 6.53 10.03
N GLN A 358 -14.87 5.32 10.48
CA GLN A 358 -15.01 4.11 9.68
C GLN A 358 -16.48 3.75 9.46
N LYS A 359 -16.85 3.53 8.20
CA LYS A 359 -18.23 3.16 7.80
C LYS A 359 -18.35 1.68 7.41
N ILE A 360 -17.22 1.02 7.21
CA ILE A 360 -17.15 -0.39 6.85
C ILE A 360 -17.02 -1.18 8.15
N PRO A 361 -17.80 -2.25 8.36
CA PRO A 361 -17.69 -3.12 9.53
C PRO A 361 -16.25 -3.61 9.75
N ALA A 362 -15.79 -3.59 11.00
CA ALA A 362 -14.38 -3.82 11.34
C ALA A 362 -13.86 -5.20 10.91
N GLU A 363 -14.72 -6.23 10.85
CA GLU A 363 -14.35 -7.56 10.36
C GLU A 363 -14.03 -7.60 8.85
N LYS A 364 -14.63 -6.71 8.04
CA LYS A 364 -14.30 -6.58 6.62
C LYS A 364 -12.96 -5.84 6.45
N LEU A 365 -12.72 -4.84 7.29
CA LEU A 365 -11.45 -4.12 7.35
C LEU A 365 -10.29 -5.02 7.82
N LEU A 366 -10.55 -5.99 8.71
CA LEU A 366 -9.57 -7.03 9.05
C LEU A 366 -9.16 -7.85 7.83
N VAL A 367 -10.13 -8.30 7.01
CA VAL A 367 -9.83 -9.09 5.79
C VAL A 367 -9.06 -8.26 4.77
N ASP A 368 -9.44 -7.00 4.58
CA ASP A 368 -8.67 -6.06 3.75
C ASP A 368 -7.22 -5.93 4.25
N ARG A 369 -7.04 -5.71 5.56
CA ARG A 369 -5.72 -5.62 6.18
C ARG A 369 -4.88 -6.89 6.01
N ALA A 370 -5.51 -8.06 6.14
CA ALA A 370 -4.86 -9.34 5.92
C ALA A 370 -4.42 -9.52 4.46
N ASN A 371 -5.25 -9.09 3.49
CA ASN A 371 -4.91 -9.09 2.08
C ASN A 371 -3.71 -8.19 1.77
N LEU A 372 -3.67 -6.96 2.33
CA LEU A 372 -2.51 -6.08 2.20
C LEU A 372 -1.23 -6.75 2.73
N LEU A 373 -1.31 -7.49 3.83
CA LEU A 373 -0.21 -8.27 4.41
C LEU A 373 0.03 -9.63 3.74
N THR A 374 -0.62 -9.89 2.59
CA THR A 374 -0.53 -11.14 1.81
C THR A 374 -0.83 -12.41 2.61
N LEU A 375 -1.66 -12.29 3.64
CA LEU A 375 -2.04 -13.38 4.53
C LEU A 375 -3.22 -14.17 3.96
N SER A 376 -3.12 -15.49 4.09
CA SER A 376 -4.24 -16.40 3.93
C SER A 376 -5.18 -16.33 5.14
N ALA A 377 -6.41 -16.84 5.01
CA ALA A 377 -7.34 -16.90 6.12
C ALA A 377 -6.81 -17.70 7.34
N PRO A 378 -6.11 -18.84 7.19
CA PRO A 378 -5.45 -19.51 8.32
C PRO A 378 -4.38 -18.66 9.00
N GLU A 379 -3.51 -17.99 8.24
CA GLU A 379 -2.47 -17.11 8.80
C GLU A 379 -3.09 -15.91 9.54
N MET A 380 -4.12 -15.29 8.98
CA MET A 380 -4.89 -14.24 9.64
C MET A 380 -5.50 -14.75 10.96
N THR A 381 -6.10 -15.94 10.94
CA THR A 381 -6.74 -16.56 12.10
C THR A 381 -5.73 -16.76 13.23
N VAL A 382 -4.62 -17.46 12.95
CA VAL A 382 -3.61 -17.75 13.97
C VAL A 382 -2.98 -16.47 14.52
N LEU A 383 -2.71 -15.47 13.66
CA LEU A 383 -2.16 -14.18 14.08
C LEU A 383 -3.13 -13.42 14.99
N VAL A 384 -4.42 -13.32 14.67
CA VAL A 384 -5.39 -12.65 15.55
C VAL A 384 -5.43 -13.32 16.92
N GLY A 385 -5.58 -14.64 16.97
CA GLY A 385 -5.64 -15.37 18.24
C GLY A 385 -4.38 -15.19 19.09
N GLY A 386 -3.20 -15.29 18.48
CA GLY A 386 -1.92 -15.08 19.16
C GLY A 386 -1.70 -13.63 19.62
N MET A 387 -1.99 -12.65 18.76
CA MET A 387 -1.83 -11.24 19.11
C MET A 387 -2.70 -10.84 20.31
N ARG A 388 -3.91 -11.41 20.44
CA ARG A 388 -4.77 -11.20 21.61
C ARG A 388 -4.16 -11.72 22.89
N VAL A 389 -3.69 -12.97 22.93
CA VAL A 389 -3.10 -13.55 24.15
C VAL A 389 -1.73 -12.96 24.48
N LEU A 390 -1.02 -12.43 23.49
CA LEU A 390 0.22 -11.65 23.69
C LEU A 390 -0.05 -10.21 24.17
N ASN A 391 -1.31 -9.84 24.37
CA ASN A 391 -1.75 -8.53 24.84
C ASN A 391 -1.31 -7.36 23.91
N ALA A 392 -1.19 -7.63 22.60
CA ALA A 392 -0.71 -6.67 21.62
C ALA A 392 -1.81 -5.72 21.10
N ASN A 393 -2.87 -5.51 21.89
CA ASN A 393 -3.95 -4.61 21.53
C ASN A 393 -3.53 -3.15 21.70
N TYR A 394 -4.08 -2.28 20.86
CA TYR A 394 -3.92 -0.83 20.97
C TYR A 394 -4.29 -0.36 22.38
N LYS A 395 -3.37 0.38 23.03
CA LYS A 395 -3.49 0.87 24.41
C LYS A 395 -3.87 -0.24 25.42
N GLN A 396 -3.40 -1.46 25.19
CA GLN A 396 -3.63 -2.63 26.06
C GLN A 396 -5.12 -2.88 26.34
N SER A 397 -6.00 -2.55 25.37
CA SER A 397 -7.43 -2.84 25.44
C SER A 397 -7.67 -4.32 25.71
N GLN A 398 -8.67 -4.62 26.55
CA GLN A 398 -9.02 -6.00 26.93
C GLN A 398 -9.97 -6.68 25.92
N LEU A 399 -10.37 -5.99 24.86
CA LEU A 399 -11.23 -6.56 23.82
C LEU A 399 -10.58 -7.77 23.16
N GLY A 400 -11.22 -8.93 23.27
CA GLY A 400 -10.77 -10.18 22.68
C GLY A 400 -9.59 -10.83 23.40
N VAL A 401 -9.11 -10.29 24.53
CA VAL A 401 -8.06 -10.92 25.34
C VAL A 401 -8.69 -12.05 26.17
N LEU A 402 -9.07 -13.13 25.48
CA LEU A 402 -9.78 -14.27 26.07
C LEU A 402 -8.80 -15.26 26.69
N THR A 403 -8.00 -14.80 27.65
CA THR A 403 -7.05 -15.62 28.42
C THR A 403 -6.89 -15.07 29.83
N LYS A 404 -6.49 -15.94 30.77
CA LYS A 404 -6.10 -15.56 32.14
C LYS A 404 -4.60 -15.42 32.32
N THR A 405 -3.81 -15.77 31.30
CA THR A 405 -2.35 -15.74 31.31
C THR A 405 -1.84 -14.93 30.11
N PRO A 406 -2.10 -13.61 30.07
CA PRO A 406 -1.58 -12.76 29.02
C PRO A 406 -0.05 -12.88 28.94
N GLU A 407 0.48 -12.66 27.74
CA GLU A 407 1.88 -12.88 27.38
C GLU A 407 2.36 -14.33 27.43
N SER A 408 1.45 -15.30 27.49
CA SER A 408 1.72 -16.70 27.20
C SER A 408 1.09 -17.06 25.86
N LEU A 409 1.86 -17.62 24.92
CA LEU A 409 1.35 -17.93 23.59
C LEU A 409 0.58 -19.25 23.61
N THR A 410 -0.71 -19.16 23.95
CA THR A 410 -1.66 -20.28 24.04
C THR A 410 -2.78 -20.12 23.01
N ASN A 411 -3.48 -21.21 22.71
CA ASN A 411 -4.68 -21.19 21.88
C ASN A 411 -5.95 -20.77 22.65
N ASP A 412 -5.79 -20.14 23.82
CA ASP A 412 -6.89 -19.76 24.72
C ASP A 412 -7.95 -18.89 24.04
N PHE A 413 -7.53 -18.01 23.12
CA PHE A 413 -8.45 -17.18 22.35
C PHE A 413 -9.55 -18.04 21.70
N PHE A 414 -9.16 -19.10 20.99
CA PHE A 414 -10.11 -19.96 20.28
C PHE A 414 -10.90 -20.85 21.23
N VAL A 415 -10.25 -21.44 22.23
CA VAL A 415 -10.91 -22.29 23.23
C VAL A 415 -12.02 -21.52 23.94
N ASN A 416 -11.74 -20.30 24.40
CA ASN A 416 -12.70 -19.47 25.13
C ASN A 416 -13.74 -18.82 24.21
N LEU A 417 -13.40 -18.49 22.96
CA LEU A 417 -14.35 -17.97 21.98
C LEU A 417 -15.43 -19.01 21.62
N LEU A 418 -15.03 -20.28 21.48
CA LEU A 418 -15.90 -21.38 21.07
C LEU A 418 -16.59 -22.09 22.24
N ASP A 419 -16.30 -21.67 23.48
CA ASP A 419 -16.97 -22.16 24.68
C ASP A 419 -18.46 -21.77 24.69
N MET A 420 -19.32 -22.77 24.52
CA MET A 420 -20.77 -22.59 24.51
C MET A 420 -21.35 -22.23 25.88
N GLU A 421 -20.59 -22.36 26.97
CA GLU A 421 -20.99 -21.81 28.29
C GLU A 421 -20.89 -20.28 28.33
N THR A 422 -20.33 -19.63 27.31
CA THR A 422 -20.35 -18.17 27.15
C THR A 422 -21.46 -17.76 26.17
N THR A 423 -22.29 -16.79 26.56
CA THR A 423 -23.26 -16.12 25.68
C THR A 423 -22.80 -14.70 25.39
N TRP A 424 -22.87 -14.30 24.13
CA TRP A 424 -22.42 -12.98 23.66
C TRP A 424 -23.60 -12.07 23.35
N GLU A 425 -23.57 -10.85 23.87
CA GLU A 425 -24.58 -9.82 23.60
C GLU A 425 -23.89 -8.49 23.24
N PRO A 426 -24.43 -7.72 22.26
CA PRO A 426 -23.86 -6.43 21.92
C PRO A 426 -24.10 -5.41 23.04
N THR A 427 -23.12 -4.55 23.30
CA THR A 427 -23.23 -3.49 24.33
C THR A 427 -24.05 -2.29 23.85
N SER A 428 -24.30 -2.19 22.54
CA SER A 428 -25.07 -1.12 21.92
C SER A 428 -25.70 -1.58 20.61
N LYS A 429 -26.60 -0.76 20.04
CA LYS A 429 -27.23 -1.04 18.74
C LYS A 429 -26.27 -1.01 17.56
N ASP A 430 -25.10 -0.39 17.73
CA ASP A 430 -24.09 -0.29 16.67
C ASP A 430 -23.29 -1.61 16.55
N GLU A 431 -23.42 -2.53 17.51
CA GLU A 431 -22.81 -3.87 17.49
C GLU A 431 -21.30 -3.86 17.21
N GLU A 432 -20.58 -2.86 17.72
CA GLU A 432 -19.12 -2.76 17.58
C GLU A 432 -18.37 -3.53 18.67
N THR A 433 -18.97 -3.62 19.86
CA THR A 433 -18.43 -4.34 21.02
C THR A 433 -19.49 -5.20 21.70
N PHE A 434 -19.04 -6.27 22.31
CA PHE A 434 -19.88 -7.34 22.86
C PHE A 434 -19.37 -7.76 24.24
N GLU A 435 -20.31 -8.14 25.10
CA GLU A 435 -20.03 -8.77 26.38
C GLU A 435 -20.28 -10.28 26.28
N GLY A 436 -19.28 -11.07 26.67
CA GLY A 436 -19.38 -12.51 26.84
C GLY A 436 -19.66 -12.83 28.30
N ARG A 437 -20.85 -13.35 28.60
CA ARG A 437 -21.31 -13.68 29.95
C ARG A 437 -21.45 -15.19 30.12
N ASP A 438 -21.23 -15.67 31.34
CA ASP A 438 -21.55 -17.05 31.69
C ASP A 438 -23.05 -17.30 31.47
N ARG A 439 -23.37 -18.37 30.73
CA ARG A 439 -24.74 -18.69 30.32
C ARG A 439 -25.66 -19.00 31.51
N LYS A 440 -25.12 -19.51 32.62
CA LYS A 440 -25.90 -19.93 33.80
C LYS A 440 -26.02 -18.81 34.81
N THR A 441 -24.93 -18.10 35.08
CA THR A 441 -24.86 -17.09 36.16
C THR A 441 -25.07 -15.67 35.66
N GLY A 442 -24.85 -15.40 34.38
CA GLY A 442 -24.85 -14.05 33.80
C GLY A 442 -23.59 -13.23 34.15
N GLU A 443 -22.60 -13.84 34.83
CA GLU A 443 -21.35 -13.18 35.20
C GLU A 443 -20.56 -12.77 33.94
N LEU A 444 -20.05 -11.54 33.91
CA LEU A 444 -19.20 -11.06 32.82
C LEU A 444 -17.88 -11.83 32.83
N LYS A 445 -17.61 -12.58 31.76
CA LYS A 445 -16.34 -13.30 31.56
C LYS A 445 -15.39 -12.49 30.70
N TRP A 446 -15.89 -11.97 29.57
CA TRP A 446 -15.07 -11.41 28.51
C TRP A 446 -15.73 -10.21 27.83
N THR A 447 -14.93 -9.43 27.12
CA THR A 447 -15.40 -8.45 26.14
C THR A 447 -14.71 -8.71 24.81
N GLY A 448 -15.36 -8.37 23.70
CA GLY A 448 -14.81 -8.55 22.36
C GLY A 448 -15.38 -7.54 21.37
N SER A 449 -14.67 -7.30 20.28
CA SER A 449 -15.15 -6.49 19.15
C SER A 449 -15.68 -7.39 18.03
N ARG A 450 -16.22 -6.77 16.97
CA ARG A 450 -16.58 -7.49 15.74
C ARG A 450 -15.42 -8.31 15.17
N VAL A 451 -14.20 -7.78 15.26
CA VAL A 451 -12.96 -8.44 14.81
C VAL A 451 -12.69 -9.73 15.58
N ASP A 452 -13.09 -9.79 16.84
CA ASP A 452 -12.91 -10.98 17.67
C ASP A 452 -14.03 -12.00 17.40
N LEU A 453 -15.28 -11.56 17.42
CA LEU A 453 -16.45 -12.45 17.33
C LEU A 453 -16.66 -13.02 15.92
N VAL A 454 -16.13 -12.39 14.86
CA VAL A 454 -16.25 -12.92 13.49
C VAL A 454 -15.68 -14.34 13.37
N PHE A 455 -14.65 -14.68 14.16
CA PHE A 455 -14.04 -16.00 14.21
C PHE A 455 -14.95 -17.06 14.86
N GLY A 456 -15.96 -16.66 15.63
CA GLY A 456 -16.99 -17.55 16.16
C GLY A 456 -18.25 -17.62 15.28
N SER A 457 -18.39 -16.72 14.30
CA SER A 457 -19.64 -16.48 13.56
C SER A 457 -19.55 -16.82 12.07
N ASN A 458 -18.52 -16.35 11.35
CA ASN A 458 -18.38 -16.66 9.93
C ASN A 458 -18.07 -18.17 9.80
N SER A 459 -18.83 -18.90 8.98
CA SER A 459 -18.73 -20.37 8.92
C SER A 459 -17.34 -20.88 8.53
N GLN A 460 -16.61 -20.17 7.67
CA GLN A 460 -15.25 -20.55 7.28
C GLN A 460 -14.22 -20.21 8.37
N LEU A 461 -14.28 -18.99 8.94
CA LEU A 461 -13.36 -18.60 10.03
C LEU A 461 -13.61 -19.39 11.31
N ARG A 462 -14.85 -19.79 11.55
CA ARG A 462 -15.20 -20.69 12.66
C ARG A 462 -14.58 -22.06 12.46
N ALA A 463 -14.65 -22.64 11.27
CA ALA A 463 -14.00 -23.92 10.99
C ALA A 463 -12.47 -23.86 11.22
N LEU A 464 -11.82 -22.74 10.90
CA LEU A 464 -10.39 -22.52 11.21
C LEU A 464 -10.15 -22.38 12.71
N SER A 465 -11.05 -21.69 13.43
CA SER A 465 -10.98 -21.53 14.88
C SER A 465 -11.15 -22.87 15.60
N GLU A 466 -12.02 -23.75 15.12
CA GLU A 466 -12.23 -25.11 15.67
C GLU A 466 -10.96 -25.97 15.57
N VAL A 467 -10.19 -25.83 14.48
CA VAL A 467 -8.86 -26.46 14.37
C VAL A 467 -7.95 -25.98 15.49
N TYR A 468 -7.84 -24.66 15.72
CA TYR A 468 -6.93 -24.14 16.74
C TYR A 468 -7.45 -24.27 18.18
N ALA A 469 -8.76 -24.42 18.39
CA ALA A 469 -9.36 -24.70 19.70
C ALA A 469 -9.27 -26.17 20.12
N SER A 470 -8.93 -27.07 19.20
CA SER A 470 -8.87 -28.51 19.48
C SER A 470 -7.78 -28.84 20.52
N ALA A 471 -8.02 -29.88 21.31
CA ALA A 471 -7.15 -30.25 22.44
C ALA A 471 -5.73 -30.68 22.02
N ASP A 472 -5.55 -31.08 20.76
CA ASP A 472 -4.28 -31.47 20.13
C ASP A 472 -3.61 -30.31 19.37
N ALA A 473 -4.17 -29.10 19.41
CA ALA A 473 -3.72 -27.99 18.59
C ALA A 473 -2.68 -27.07 19.25
N LYS A 474 -2.28 -27.32 20.51
CA LYS A 474 -1.40 -26.42 21.27
C LYS A 474 -0.07 -26.15 20.55
N GLU A 475 0.67 -27.21 20.20
CA GLU A 475 1.96 -27.10 19.52
C GLU A 475 1.78 -26.56 18.09
N LYS A 476 0.72 -27.02 17.39
CA LYS A 476 0.38 -26.54 16.04
C LYS A 476 0.12 -25.04 16.02
N PHE A 477 -0.67 -24.53 16.97
CA PHE A 477 -0.96 -23.11 17.10
C PHE A 477 0.31 -22.28 17.26
N VAL A 478 1.21 -22.69 18.17
CA VAL A 478 2.46 -21.98 18.42
C VAL A 478 3.36 -21.98 17.18
N GLN A 479 3.48 -23.11 16.47
CA GLN A 479 4.29 -23.21 15.25
C GLN A 479 3.71 -22.38 14.10
N ASP A 480 2.41 -22.47 13.87
CA ASP A 480 1.73 -21.71 12.81
C ASP A 480 1.77 -20.20 13.12
N PHE A 481 1.62 -19.80 14.39
CA PHE A 481 1.79 -18.40 14.80
C PHE A 481 3.20 -17.91 14.52
N ALA A 482 4.22 -18.68 14.92
CA ALA A 482 5.62 -18.34 14.68
C ALA A 482 5.95 -18.21 13.18
N ALA A 483 5.40 -19.09 12.35
CA ALA A 483 5.56 -19.04 10.90
C ALA A 483 4.89 -17.78 10.30
N ALA A 484 3.65 -17.50 10.68
CA ALA A 484 2.92 -16.32 10.20
C ALA A 484 3.56 -15.01 10.70
N TRP A 485 4.04 -14.98 11.95
CA TRP A 485 4.81 -13.87 12.50
C TRP A 485 6.09 -13.63 11.70
N SER A 486 6.87 -14.68 11.47
CA SER A 486 8.11 -14.60 10.69
C SER A 486 7.86 -14.10 9.27
N LYS A 487 6.79 -14.57 8.62
CA LYS A 487 6.35 -14.05 7.32
C LYS A 487 6.17 -12.54 7.35
N VAL A 488 5.37 -12.01 8.27
CA VAL A 488 5.11 -10.56 8.38
C VAL A 488 6.40 -9.77 8.65
N MET A 489 7.27 -10.26 9.54
CA MET A 489 8.54 -9.60 9.85
C MET A 489 9.49 -9.48 8.65
N HIS A 490 9.35 -10.35 7.65
CA HIS A 490 10.19 -10.37 6.45
C HIS A 490 9.46 -9.84 5.20
N LEU A 491 8.21 -9.38 5.29
CA LEU A 491 7.57 -8.66 4.20
C LEU A 491 8.37 -7.39 3.87
N GLY A 492 8.64 -7.17 2.59
CA GLY A 492 9.50 -6.07 2.12
C GLY A 492 10.99 -6.39 2.06
N ARG A 493 11.45 -7.58 2.47
CA ARG A 493 12.84 -8.03 2.36
C ARG A 493 13.17 -8.58 0.96
N PHE A 494 13.07 -7.72 -0.05
CA PHE A 494 13.36 -8.07 -1.44
C PHE A 494 14.84 -8.25 -1.74
N ASP A 495 15.72 -7.86 -0.82
CA ASP A 495 17.16 -8.16 -0.88
C ASP A 495 17.48 -9.67 -0.74
N LEU A 496 16.50 -10.47 -0.33
CA LEU A 496 16.62 -11.93 -0.16
C LEU A 496 15.98 -12.73 -1.31
N ALA A 497 15.30 -12.07 -2.26
CA ALA A 497 14.38 -12.67 -3.22
C ALA A 497 15.04 -13.14 -4.53
#